data_AF-A0A3N1JIH5-F1
#
_entry.id   AF-A0A3N1JIH5-F1
#
_cell.length_a   1.000
_cell.length_b   1.000
_cell.length_c   1.000
_cell.angle_alpha   90.00
_cell.angle_beta   90.00
_cell.angle_gamma   90.00
#
_symmetry.space_group_name_H-M   'P 1'
#
loop_
_entity.id
_entity.type
_entity.pdbx_description
1 polymer ?
#
loop_
_entity_poly.entity_id
_entity_poly.type
_entity_poly.pdbx_seq_one_letter_code
_entity_poly.pdbx_strand_id
1 'polypeptide(L)'
;MTSTADPYVRYPREIAAAVTLPVAATALVAPGTDPPSPGARSAIGTACGALATRMALIRFLAAPTAGERAAGVRPFDPFRDPTPLALHGQGPSPDRDRIRIAGDRAVAVWHGWKAQGSPRDDRRGVAGALALGAWCSWALGSSARAAVRAQYALDTVPDDALAGLVQRSCAAGSAPSWQG
;
A
#
# COMPACT_ATOMS: atom_id res chain seq x y z
N MET A 1 -30.43 -2.35 -15.45
CA MET A 1 -30.39 -1.26 -14.44
C MET A 1 -28.94 -0.98 -14.09
N THR A 2 -28.34 -0.03 -14.81
CA THR A 2 -26.98 0.46 -14.58
C THR A 2 -27.04 1.43 -13.40
N SER A 3 -26.59 0.99 -12.22
CA SER A 3 -26.40 1.90 -11.07
C SER A 3 -25.20 2.79 -11.38
N THR A 4 -25.47 4.02 -11.79
CA THR A 4 -24.49 5.09 -11.93
C THR A 4 -23.93 5.36 -10.54
N ALA A 5 -22.68 4.97 -10.30
CA ALA A 5 -22.02 5.23 -9.03
C ALA A 5 -22.04 6.75 -8.75
N ASP A 6 -22.67 7.13 -7.64
CA ASP A 6 -22.84 8.53 -7.26
C ASP A 6 -21.46 9.23 -7.14
N PRO A 7 -21.18 10.27 -7.93
CA PRO A 7 -19.91 11.00 -7.86
C PRO A 7 -19.63 11.56 -6.45
N TYR A 8 -20.67 11.85 -5.66
CA TYR A 8 -20.54 12.32 -4.29
C TYR A 8 -20.05 11.24 -3.31
N VAL A 9 -20.02 9.96 -3.69
CA VAL A 9 -19.46 8.86 -2.87
C VAL A 9 -17.96 8.66 -3.12
N ARG A 10 -17.44 9.11 -4.28
CA ARG A 10 -16.02 8.96 -4.66
C ARG A 10 -15.12 9.96 -3.93
N TYR A 11 -15.50 11.23 -3.90
CA TYR A 11 -14.70 12.30 -3.26
C TYR A 11 -14.49 12.10 -1.74
N PRO A 12 -15.48 11.64 -0.94
CA PRO A 12 -15.29 11.38 0.48
C PRO A 12 -14.19 10.36 0.77
N ARG A 13 -14.04 9.31 -0.06
CA ARG A 13 -13.04 8.26 0.16
C ARG A 13 -11.62 8.73 -0.16
N GLU A 14 -11.45 9.48 -1.22
CA GLU A 14 -10.13 10.05 -1.57
C GLU A 14 -9.70 11.11 -0.54
N ILE A 15 -10.64 11.93 -0.05
CA ILE A 15 -10.38 12.86 1.06
C ILE A 15 -10.05 12.11 2.35
N ALA A 16 -10.83 11.09 2.73
CA ALA A 16 -10.57 10.29 3.92
C ALA A 16 -9.20 9.61 3.85
N ALA A 17 -8.84 9.05 2.69
CA ALA A 17 -7.53 8.46 2.46
C ALA A 17 -6.41 9.51 2.61
N ALA A 18 -6.58 10.69 2.04
CA ALA A 18 -5.61 11.77 2.12
C ALA A 18 -5.39 12.29 3.56
N VAL A 19 -6.48 12.53 4.30
CA VAL A 19 -6.41 13.01 5.70
C VAL A 19 -5.81 11.95 6.63
N THR A 20 -6.06 10.66 6.35
CA THR A 20 -5.56 9.54 7.17
C THR A 20 -4.11 9.17 6.85
N LEU A 21 -3.58 9.62 5.72
CA LEU A 21 -2.29 9.19 5.19
C LEU A 21 -1.12 9.32 6.18
N PRO A 22 -0.94 10.43 6.93
CA PRO A 22 0.14 10.54 7.91
C PRO A 22 0.03 9.52 9.06
N VAL A 23 -1.20 9.23 9.50
CA VAL A 23 -1.48 8.24 10.55
C VAL A 23 -1.17 6.83 10.04
N ALA A 24 -1.57 6.52 8.80
CA ALA A 24 -1.24 5.25 8.16
C ALA A 24 0.28 5.07 7.97
N ALA A 25 0.97 6.11 7.51
CA ALA A 25 2.43 6.12 7.37
C ALA A 25 3.12 5.85 8.71
N THR A 26 2.65 6.49 9.79
CA THR A 26 3.13 6.25 11.15
C THR A 26 2.90 4.81 11.58
N ALA A 27 1.69 4.29 11.38
CA ALA A 27 1.33 2.92 11.74
C ALA A 27 2.15 1.87 10.98
N LEU A 28 2.49 2.12 9.72
CA LEU A 28 3.29 1.20 8.91
C LEU A 28 4.73 1.05 9.40
N VAL A 29 5.30 2.09 10.03
CA VAL A 29 6.73 2.12 10.41
C VAL A 29 6.96 2.23 11.91
N ALA A 30 5.91 2.25 12.74
CA ALA A 30 6.04 2.23 14.19
C ALA A 30 7.00 1.10 14.64
N PRO A 31 7.81 1.29 15.68
CA PRO A 31 8.76 0.28 16.12
C PRO A 31 8.05 -1.00 16.59
N GLY A 32 8.79 -2.11 16.63
CA GLY A 32 8.30 -3.39 17.12
C GLY A 32 7.59 -4.25 16.06
N THR A 33 7.31 -5.49 16.44
CA THR A 33 6.73 -6.54 15.59
C THR A 33 5.29 -6.88 15.94
N ASP A 34 4.74 -6.20 16.95
CA ASP A 34 3.37 -6.43 17.39
C ASP A 34 2.37 -6.15 16.26
N PRO A 35 1.29 -6.95 16.16
CA PRO A 35 0.21 -6.69 15.23
C PRO A 35 -0.35 -5.27 15.43
N PRO A 36 -0.68 -4.55 14.33
CA PRO A 36 -1.24 -3.21 14.45
C PRO A 36 -2.57 -3.25 15.20
N SER A 37 -2.81 -2.25 16.05
CA SER A 37 -4.09 -2.07 16.76
C SER A 37 -5.26 -1.97 15.76
N PRO A 38 -6.51 -2.20 16.19
CA PRO A 38 -7.67 -2.02 15.31
C PRO A 38 -7.70 -0.65 14.62
N GLY A 39 -7.45 0.44 15.36
CA GLY A 39 -7.39 1.80 14.80
C GLY A 39 -6.26 1.98 13.79
N ALA A 40 -5.07 1.40 14.05
CA ALA A 40 -3.97 1.42 13.09
C ALA A 40 -4.29 0.65 11.81
N ARG A 41 -4.95 -0.51 11.90
CA ARG A 41 -5.42 -1.26 10.73
C ARG A 41 -6.44 -0.48 9.92
N SER A 42 -7.41 0.15 10.58
CA SER A 42 -8.39 1.02 9.90
C SER A 42 -7.70 2.19 9.20
N ALA A 43 -6.71 2.82 9.84
CA ALA A 43 -5.97 3.92 9.21
C ALA A 43 -5.22 3.47 7.96
N ILE A 44 -4.52 2.33 8.02
CA ILE A 44 -3.82 1.74 6.86
C ILE A 44 -4.80 1.40 5.75
N GLY A 45 -5.91 0.73 6.07
CA GLY A 45 -6.95 0.39 5.10
C GLY A 45 -7.56 1.61 4.43
N THR A 46 -7.96 2.62 5.21
CA THR A 46 -8.51 3.88 4.69
C THR A 46 -7.52 4.59 3.77
N ALA A 47 -6.27 4.77 4.20
CA ALA A 47 -5.24 5.40 3.37
C ALA A 47 -4.98 4.59 2.10
N CYS A 48 -5.00 3.26 2.14
CA CYS A 48 -4.78 2.43 0.96
C CYS A 48 -5.98 2.40 -0.02
N GLY A 49 -7.13 2.98 0.35
CA GLY A 49 -8.33 3.03 -0.50
C GLY A 49 -8.18 3.87 -1.77
N ALA A 50 -7.21 4.80 -1.81
CA ALA A 50 -6.90 5.63 -2.97
C ALA A 50 -5.53 5.26 -3.58
N LEU A 51 -5.37 5.44 -4.90
CA LEU A 51 -4.08 5.15 -5.57
C LEU A 51 -3.01 6.20 -5.25
N ALA A 52 -3.39 7.48 -5.24
CA ALA A 52 -2.48 8.59 -4.96
C ALA A 52 -1.78 8.45 -3.59
N THR A 53 -2.50 8.00 -2.57
CA THR A 53 -1.96 7.75 -1.23
C THR A 53 -1.07 6.50 -1.19
N ARG A 54 -1.38 5.44 -1.94
CA ARG A 54 -0.49 4.27 -2.08
C ARG A 54 0.84 4.64 -2.74
N MET A 55 0.82 5.48 -3.78
CA MET A 55 2.04 5.99 -4.41
C MET A 55 2.87 6.83 -3.43
N ALA A 56 2.21 7.65 -2.60
CA ALA A 56 2.88 8.40 -1.53
C ALA A 56 3.49 7.47 -0.47
N LEU A 57 2.78 6.42 -0.05
CA LEU A 57 3.30 5.40 0.88
C LEU A 57 4.51 4.66 0.31
N ILE A 58 4.50 4.31 -0.98
CA ILE A 58 5.65 3.68 -1.65
C ILE A 58 6.86 4.61 -1.65
N ARG A 59 6.67 5.90 -2.00
CA ARG A 59 7.74 6.92 -1.92
C ARG A 59 8.30 7.02 -0.50
N PHE A 60 7.42 7.12 0.50
CA PHE A 60 7.78 7.22 1.91
C PHE A 60 8.54 5.99 2.43
N LEU A 61 8.08 4.78 2.10
CA LEU A 61 8.70 3.53 2.54
C LEU A 61 10.05 3.27 1.87
N ALA A 62 10.22 3.71 0.62
CA ALA A 62 11.47 3.55 -0.12
C ALA A 62 12.54 4.61 0.21
N ALA A 63 12.19 5.67 0.93
CA ALA A 63 13.14 6.71 1.30
C ALA A 63 14.27 6.11 2.20
N PRO A 64 15.56 6.31 1.84
CA PRO A 64 16.70 5.62 2.47
C PRO A 64 16.95 5.96 3.94
N THR A 65 16.44 7.08 4.46
CA THR A 65 16.59 7.45 5.89
C THR A 65 15.34 8.19 6.42
N ALA A 66 15.24 8.28 7.75
CA ALA A 66 14.15 8.88 8.54
C ALA A 66 13.88 10.39 8.32
N GLY A 67 14.40 10.98 7.24
CA GLY A 67 14.22 12.39 6.91
C GLY A 67 12.76 12.74 6.57
N GLU A 68 12.05 11.83 5.89
CA GLU A 68 10.62 12.01 5.64
C GLU A 68 9.84 11.54 6.87
N ARG A 69 9.46 12.48 7.74
CA ARG A 69 8.58 12.20 8.88
C ARG A 69 7.21 11.82 8.36
N ALA A 70 6.56 10.84 8.99
CA ALA A 70 5.21 10.40 8.62
C ALA A 70 4.20 11.57 8.57
N ALA A 71 4.36 12.57 9.45
CA ALA A 71 3.55 13.80 9.48
C ALA A 71 3.63 14.63 8.17
N GLY A 72 4.71 14.53 7.40
CA GLY A 72 4.91 15.26 6.16
C GLY A 72 4.44 14.53 4.90
N VAL A 73 3.93 13.30 5.03
CA VAL A 73 3.53 12.49 3.88
C VAL A 73 2.22 13.04 3.30
N ARG A 74 2.29 13.50 2.06
CA ARG A 74 1.15 14.02 1.28
C ARG A 74 0.77 13.07 0.15
N PRO A 75 -0.51 13.04 -0.28
CA PRO A 75 -0.92 12.25 -1.44
C PRO A 75 -0.11 12.61 -2.69
N PHE A 76 0.11 11.63 -3.56
CA PHE A 76 0.74 11.85 -4.86
C PHE A 76 -0.15 12.73 -5.76
N ASP A 77 0.43 13.76 -6.37
CA ASP A 77 -0.23 14.61 -7.37
C ASP A 77 0.22 14.21 -8.78
N PRO A 78 -0.63 13.59 -9.61
CA PRO A 78 -0.24 13.12 -10.94
C PRO A 78 0.15 14.23 -11.92
N PHE A 79 -0.19 15.49 -11.63
CA PHE A 79 0.14 16.63 -12.48
C PHE A 79 1.45 17.31 -12.07
N ARG A 80 1.93 17.07 -10.85
CA ARG A 80 3.05 17.81 -10.26
C ARG A 80 4.17 16.94 -9.73
N ASP A 81 3.85 15.75 -9.22
CA ASP A 81 4.83 14.85 -8.64
C ASP A 81 5.35 13.88 -9.73
N PRO A 82 6.67 13.64 -9.81
CA PRO A 82 7.20 12.60 -10.68
C PRO A 82 6.77 11.22 -10.17
N THR A 83 6.50 10.30 -11.09
CA THR A 83 6.19 8.90 -10.72
C THR A 83 7.32 8.33 -9.87
N PRO A 84 7.03 7.74 -8.69
CA PRO A 84 8.09 7.23 -7.81
C PRO A 84 8.91 6.13 -8.48
N LEU A 85 10.23 6.33 -8.61
CA LEU A 85 11.17 5.31 -9.13
C LEU A 85 11.12 3.99 -8.33
N ALA A 86 10.74 4.08 -7.05
CA ALA A 86 10.53 2.93 -6.17
C ALA A 86 9.43 1.96 -6.65
N LEU A 87 8.49 2.41 -7.50
CA LEU A 87 7.54 1.50 -8.18
C LEU A 87 8.25 0.50 -9.09
N HIS A 88 9.39 0.89 -9.64
CA HIS A 88 10.23 0.10 -10.52
C HIS A 88 11.45 -0.49 -9.80
N GLY A 89 11.52 -0.38 -8.47
CA GLY A 89 12.60 -0.97 -7.71
C GLY A 89 13.93 -0.22 -7.91
N GLN A 90 13.85 1.05 -8.28
CA GLN A 90 14.98 1.91 -8.60
C GLN A 90 15.13 3.05 -7.59
N GLY A 91 16.35 3.54 -7.45
CA GLY A 91 16.74 4.57 -6.50
C GLY A 91 17.65 4.03 -5.40
N PRO A 92 17.91 4.83 -4.35
CA PRO A 92 18.72 4.41 -3.22
C PRO A 92 18.17 3.16 -2.53
N SER A 93 19.06 2.37 -1.92
CA SER A 93 18.70 1.21 -1.13
C SER A 93 17.80 1.60 0.05
N PRO A 94 16.57 1.06 0.13
CA PRO A 94 15.67 1.37 1.22
C PRO A 94 16.06 0.60 2.49
N ASP A 95 15.58 1.09 3.64
CA ASP A 95 15.61 0.34 4.89
C ASP A 95 14.75 -0.93 4.75
N ARG A 96 15.44 -2.08 4.69
CA ARG A 96 14.82 -3.40 4.49
C ARG A 96 13.91 -3.79 5.66
N ASP A 97 14.29 -3.44 6.89
CA ASP A 97 13.48 -3.78 8.06
C ASP A 97 12.21 -2.94 8.11
N ARG A 98 12.31 -1.66 7.75
CA ARG A 98 11.14 -0.79 7.57
C ARG A 98 10.17 -1.34 6.52
N ILE A 99 10.66 -1.76 5.35
CA ILE A 99 9.81 -2.36 4.30
C ILE A 99 9.17 -3.67 4.79
N ARG A 100 9.93 -4.51 5.50
CA ARG A 100 9.44 -5.78 6.05
C ARG A 100 8.29 -5.55 7.04
N ILE A 101 8.49 -4.67 8.02
CA ILE A 101 7.48 -4.31 9.03
C ILE A 101 6.24 -3.74 8.35
N ALA A 102 6.41 -2.80 7.42
CA ALA A 102 5.30 -2.21 6.68
C ALA A 102 4.52 -3.27 5.89
N GLY A 103 5.22 -4.20 5.24
CA GLY A 103 4.60 -5.29 4.49
C GLY A 103 3.77 -6.22 5.37
N ASP A 104 4.27 -6.60 6.54
CA ASP A 104 3.56 -7.49 7.46
C ASP A 104 2.33 -6.79 8.08
N ARG A 105 2.44 -5.49 8.40
CA ARG A 105 1.31 -4.69 8.91
C ARG A 105 0.25 -4.45 7.85
N ALA A 106 0.64 -4.24 6.60
CA ALA A 106 -0.30 -4.10 5.50
C ALA A 106 -1.10 -5.40 5.28
N VAL A 107 -0.46 -6.57 5.41
CA VAL A 107 -1.15 -7.87 5.36
C VAL A 107 -2.05 -8.11 6.58
N ALA A 108 -1.65 -7.61 7.77
CA ALA A 108 -2.48 -7.71 8.97
C ALA A 108 -3.85 -7.00 8.83
N VAL A 109 -3.97 -5.98 7.96
CA VAL A 109 -5.26 -5.36 7.61
C VAL A 109 -6.21 -6.39 7.00
N TRP A 110 -5.73 -7.22 6.07
CA TRP A 110 -6.54 -8.26 5.45
C TRP A 110 -6.92 -9.37 6.44
N HIS A 111 -5.99 -9.83 7.28
CA HIS A 111 -6.33 -10.80 8.32
C HIS A 111 -7.43 -10.28 9.27
N GLY A 112 -7.32 -9.01 9.69
CA GLY A 112 -8.36 -8.36 10.50
C GLY A 112 -9.71 -8.27 9.78
N TRP A 113 -9.71 -7.90 8.50
CA TRP A 113 -10.92 -7.83 7.68
C TRP A 113 -11.58 -9.20 7.47
N LYS A 114 -10.79 -10.25 7.22
CA LYS A 114 -11.28 -11.63 7.11
C LYS A 114 -11.92 -12.10 8.42
N ALA A 115 -11.30 -11.81 9.56
CA ALA A 115 -11.82 -12.17 10.89
C ALA A 115 -13.16 -11.48 11.20
N GLN A 116 -13.43 -10.31 10.61
CA GLN A 116 -14.69 -9.58 10.76
C GLN A 116 -15.79 -10.03 9.77
N GLY A 117 -15.59 -11.12 9.02
CA GLY A 117 -16.57 -11.59 8.04
C GLY A 117 -16.48 -10.90 6.68
N SER A 118 -15.37 -10.21 6.38
CA SER A 118 -15.11 -9.57 5.08
C SER A 118 -16.15 -8.51 4.65
N PRO A 119 -16.40 -7.45 5.46
CA PRO A 119 -17.33 -6.37 5.10
C PRO A 119 -17.06 -5.76 3.71
N ARG A 120 -18.11 -5.53 2.92
CA ARG A 120 -17.97 -5.08 1.52
C ARG A 120 -17.41 -3.67 1.37
N ASP A 121 -17.68 -2.78 2.32
CA ASP A 121 -17.30 -1.36 2.19
C ASP A 121 -15.79 -1.12 2.31
N ASP A 122 -15.08 -2.00 3.03
CA ASP A 122 -13.64 -1.88 3.28
C ASP A 122 -12.79 -2.52 2.17
N ARG A 123 -13.40 -3.29 1.27
CA ARG A 123 -12.70 -4.16 0.30
C ARG A 123 -11.62 -3.44 -0.51
N ARG A 124 -11.87 -2.18 -0.91
CA ARG A 124 -10.90 -1.38 -1.70
C ARG A 124 -9.68 -1.01 -0.87
N GLY A 125 -9.88 -0.57 0.37
CA GLY A 125 -8.79 -0.25 1.29
C GLY A 125 -7.97 -1.48 1.66
N VAL A 126 -8.66 -2.60 1.91
CA VAL A 126 -8.04 -3.89 2.24
C VAL A 126 -7.24 -4.44 1.06
N ALA A 127 -7.80 -4.44 -0.15
CA ALA A 127 -7.08 -4.85 -1.37
C ALA A 127 -5.88 -3.94 -1.62
N GLY A 128 -6.03 -2.62 -1.44
CA GLY A 128 -4.94 -1.67 -1.55
C GLY A 128 -3.82 -1.92 -0.54
N ALA A 129 -4.16 -2.28 0.71
CA ALA A 129 -3.19 -2.63 1.74
C ALA A 129 -2.48 -3.95 1.40
N LEU A 130 -3.19 -4.97 0.92
CA LEU A 130 -2.56 -6.19 0.41
C LEU A 130 -1.62 -5.91 -0.77
N ALA A 131 -2.03 -5.05 -1.71
CA ALA A 131 -1.22 -4.66 -2.85
C ALA A 131 0.06 -3.95 -2.41
N LEU A 132 -0.02 -3.08 -1.39
CA LEU A 132 1.16 -2.48 -0.75
C LEU A 132 2.05 -3.54 -0.09
N GLY A 133 1.46 -4.50 0.62
CA GLY A 133 2.19 -5.64 1.21
C GLY A 133 2.82 -6.57 0.18
N ALA A 134 2.24 -6.67 -1.02
CA ALA A 134 2.79 -7.37 -2.16
C ALA A 134 4.00 -6.62 -2.73
N TRP A 135 3.88 -5.30 -2.92
CA TRP A 135 4.99 -4.45 -3.32
C TRP A 135 6.15 -4.54 -2.31
N CYS A 136 5.89 -4.51 -1.00
CA CYS A 136 6.93 -4.68 0.01
C CYS A 136 7.66 -6.02 -0.12
N SER A 137 6.94 -7.11 -0.38
CA SER A 137 7.56 -8.43 -0.61
C SER A 137 8.44 -8.43 -1.87
N TRP A 138 7.97 -7.81 -2.95
CA TRP A 138 8.70 -7.69 -4.20
C TRP A 138 9.95 -6.82 -4.04
N ALA A 139 9.83 -5.67 -3.37
CA ALA A 139 10.92 -4.74 -3.07
C ALA A 139 12.05 -5.39 -2.24
N LEU A 140 11.72 -6.40 -1.42
CA LEU A 140 12.68 -7.20 -0.65
C LEU A 140 13.27 -8.39 -1.42
N GLY A 141 12.85 -8.60 -2.68
CA GLY A 141 13.31 -9.69 -3.55
C GLY A 141 12.51 -10.98 -3.45
N SER A 142 11.37 -11.00 -2.77
CA SER A 142 10.54 -12.21 -2.60
C SER A 142 9.40 -12.25 -3.62
N SER A 143 9.70 -12.61 -4.87
CA SER A 143 8.70 -12.69 -5.95
C SER A 143 7.55 -13.66 -5.66
N ALA A 144 7.82 -14.81 -5.03
CA ALA A 144 6.77 -15.76 -4.67
C ALA A 144 5.76 -15.18 -3.66
N ARG A 145 6.25 -14.54 -2.59
CA ARG A 145 5.37 -13.89 -1.60
C ARG A 145 4.63 -12.71 -2.20
N ALA A 146 5.29 -11.93 -3.05
CA ALA A 146 4.67 -10.82 -3.75
C ALA A 146 3.53 -11.27 -4.65
N ALA A 147 3.75 -12.30 -5.47
CA ALA A 147 2.73 -12.84 -6.37
C ALA A 147 1.49 -13.36 -5.61
N VAL A 148 1.68 -14.10 -4.52
CA VAL A 148 0.57 -14.60 -3.69
C VAL A 148 -0.23 -13.44 -3.07
N ARG A 149 0.46 -12.45 -2.48
CA ARG A 149 -0.21 -11.28 -1.89
C ARG A 149 -0.95 -10.44 -2.94
N ALA A 150 -0.35 -10.27 -4.12
CA ALA A 150 -0.98 -9.56 -5.24
C ALA A 150 -2.22 -10.31 -5.75
N GLN A 151 -2.16 -11.65 -5.86
CA GLN A 151 -3.32 -12.46 -6.23
C GLN A 151 -4.47 -12.28 -5.24
N TYR A 152 -4.21 -12.34 -3.93
CA TYR A 152 -5.27 -12.10 -2.93
C TYR A 152 -5.88 -10.69 -3.02
N ALA A 153 -5.08 -9.68 -3.35
CA ALA A 153 -5.59 -8.34 -3.60
C ALA A 153 -6.52 -8.31 -4.83
N LEU A 154 -6.14 -8.98 -5.92
CA LEU A 154 -6.94 -9.09 -7.15
C LEU A 154 -8.21 -9.93 -6.94
N ASP A 155 -8.15 -10.99 -6.14
CA ASP A 155 -9.34 -11.77 -5.77
C ASP A 155 -10.33 -10.92 -4.94
N THR A 156 -9.82 -9.92 -4.21
CA THR A 156 -10.64 -8.99 -3.43
C THR A 156 -11.20 -7.84 -4.30
N VAL A 157 -10.36 -7.28 -5.17
CA VAL A 157 -10.68 -6.21 -6.12
C VAL A 157 -9.95 -6.49 -7.45
N PRO A 158 -10.64 -7.04 -8.47
CA PRO A 158 -10.01 -7.53 -9.71
C PRO A 158 -9.24 -6.49 -10.53
N ASP A 159 -9.56 -5.21 -10.36
CA ASP A 159 -8.98 -4.08 -11.08
C ASP A 159 -8.00 -3.26 -10.22
N ASP A 160 -7.47 -3.81 -9.12
CA ASP A 160 -6.49 -3.09 -8.31
C ASP A 160 -5.18 -2.84 -9.08
N ALA A 161 -4.92 -1.56 -9.41
CA ALA A 161 -3.81 -1.15 -10.26
C ALA A 161 -2.42 -1.53 -9.70
N LEU A 162 -2.22 -1.42 -8.38
CA LEU A 162 -0.94 -1.74 -7.75
C LEU A 162 -0.73 -3.25 -7.70
N ALA A 163 -1.75 -4.02 -7.34
CA ALA A 163 -1.68 -5.48 -7.34
C ALA A 163 -1.37 -6.02 -8.74
N GLY A 164 -2.07 -5.51 -9.76
CA GLY A 164 -1.81 -5.88 -11.16
C GLY A 164 -0.41 -5.51 -11.63
N LEU A 165 0.13 -4.36 -11.19
CA LEU A 165 1.52 -3.99 -11.47
C LEU A 165 2.50 -5.00 -10.85
N VAL A 166 2.38 -5.30 -9.55
CA VAL A 166 3.27 -6.25 -8.86
C VAL A 166 3.19 -7.64 -9.49
N GLN A 167 1.98 -8.11 -9.81
CA GLN A 167 1.78 -9.40 -10.48
C GLN A 167 2.52 -9.47 -11.83
N ARG A 168 2.41 -8.42 -12.66
CA ARG A 168 3.13 -8.33 -13.93
C ARG A 168 4.65 -8.28 -13.74
N SER A 169 5.13 -7.51 -12.75
CA SER A 169 6.56 -7.47 -12.43
C SER A 169 7.10 -8.84 -12.04
N CYS A 170 6.36 -9.60 -11.21
CA CYS A 170 6.72 -10.96 -10.85
C CYS A 170 6.70 -11.92 -12.05
N ALA A 171 5.66 -11.85 -12.89
CA ALA A 171 5.55 -12.70 -14.08
C ALA A 171 6.66 -12.41 -15.11
N ALA A 172 7.11 -11.16 -15.20
CA ALA A 172 8.22 -10.74 -16.06
C ALA A 172 9.60 -11.07 -15.47
N GLY A 173 9.68 -11.65 -14.27
CA GLY A 173 10.96 -11.89 -13.59
C GLY A 173 11.71 -10.61 -13.21
N SER A 174 11.03 -9.47 -13.16
CA SER A 174 11.64 -8.19 -12.80
C SER A 174 11.96 -8.17 -11.31
N ALA A 175 13.23 -7.94 -10.99
CA ALA A 175 13.72 -7.77 -9.63
C ALA A 175 14.04 -6.30 -9.36
N PRO A 176 13.91 -5.83 -8.12
CA PRO A 176 14.36 -4.49 -7.76
C PRO A 176 15.88 -4.36 -7.97
N SER A 177 16.31 -3.20 -8.45
CA SER A 177 17.70 -2.84 -8.76
C SER A 177 18.11 -1.60 -7.96
N TRP A 178 17.98 -1.68 -6.64
CA TRP A 178 18.34 -0.59 -5.73
C TRP A 178 19.84 -0.27 -5.83
N GLN A 179 20.18 1.01 -5.73
CA GLN A 179 21.57 1.50 -5.72
C GLN A 179 22.07 1.51 -4.27
N GLY A 180 23.15 0.79 -4.00
CA GLY A 180 23.82 0.73 -2.70
C GLY A 180 24.92 1.77 -2.57
#